data_AF-A0A3D3Q880-F1
#
_entry.id   AF-A0A3D3Q880-F1
#
_cell.length_a   1.000
_cell.length_b   1.000
_cell.length_c   1.000
_cell.angle_alpha   90.00
_cell.angle_beta   90.00
_cell.angle_gamma   90.00
#
_symmetry.space_group_name_H-M   'P 1'
#
loop_
_entity.id
_entity.type
_entity.pdbx_description
1 polymer ?
#
loop_
_entity_poly.entity_id
_entity_poly.type
_entity_poly.pdbx_seq_one_letter_code
_entity_poly.pdbx_strand_id
1 'polypeptide(L)' 'PLRGYFQQRARLDHIATETRVLEQQNTLLLRQIAKLHDPSYLELLARQCLGMVRPGEISFIVVPKGGQAQPATC' A
#
# COMPACT_ATOMS: atom_id res chain seq x y z
N PRO A 1 45.89 10.39 -7.49
CA PRO A 1 45.66 9.50 -6.31
C PRO A 1 44.42 9.86 -5.46
N LEU A 2 44.28 11.10 -4.97
CA LEU A 2 43.17 11.50 -4.08
C LEU A 2 41.78 11.43 -4.73
N ARG A 3 41.67 11.77 -6.02
CA ARG A 3 40.40 11.77 -6.76
C ARG A 3 39.71 10.40 -6.81
N GLY A 4 40.48 9.33 -6.97
CA GLY A 4 39.96 7.96 -7.02
C GLY A 4 39.39 7.51 -5.67
N TYR A 5 40.04 7.90 -4.56
CA TYR A 5 39.54 7.62 -3.21
C TYR A 5 38.19 8.32 -2.95
N PHE A 6 38.05 9.60 -3.32
CA PHE A 6 36.78 10.31 -3.18
C PHE A 6 35.67 9.73 -4.05
N GLN A 7 35.98 9.31 -5.29
CA GLN A 7 35.00 8.65 -6.16
C GLN A 7 34.54 7.30 -5.61
N GLN A 8 35.46 6.50 -5.07
CA GLN A 8 35.12 5.23 -4.42
C GLN A 8 34.25 5.45 -3.20
N ARG A 9 34.58 6.45 -2.36
CA ARG A 9 33.79 6.79 -1.17
C ARG A 9 32.38 7.26 -1.53
N ALA A 10 32.25 8.16 -2.50
CA ALA A 10 30.94 8.61 -2.99
C ALA A 10 30.10 7.45 -3.54
N ARG A 11 30.73 6.47 -4.21
CA ARG A 11 30.04 5.27 -4.70
C ARG A 11 29.54 4.39 -3.56
N LEU A 12 30.34 4.21 -2.51
CA LEU A 12 29.91 3.46 -1.32
C LEU A 12 28.75 4.15 -0.60
N ASP A 13 28.82 5.48 -0.45
CA ASP A 13 27.76 6.26 0.20
C ASP A 13 26.45 6.20 -0.61
N HIS A 14 26.54 6.24 -1.94
CA HIS A 14 25.38 6.05 -2.82
C HIS A 14 24.74 4.68 -2.63
N ILE A 15 25.53 3.60 -2.74
CA ILE A 15 25.03 2.23 -2.59
C ILE A 15 24.41 2.04 -1.20
N ALA A 16 25.05 2.52 -0.14
CA ALA A 16 24.51 2.44 1.22
C ALA A 16 23.17 3.16 1.36
N THR A 17 22.98 4.29 0.66
CA THR A 17 21.72 5.02 0.63
C THR A 17 20.64 4.25 -0.11
N GLU A 18 20.96 3.69 -1.28
CA GLU A 18 20.04 2.85 -2.05
C GLU A 18 19.61 1.61 -1.27
N THR A 19 20.54 0.93 -0.60
CA THR A 19 20.23 -0.24 0.23
C THR A 19 19.23 0.12 1.33
N ARG A 20 19.45 1.23 2.05
CA ARG A 20 18.50 1.67 3.10
C ARG A 20 17.11 1.97 2.54
N VAL A 21 17.05 2.62 1.38
CA VAL A 21 15.78 2.92 0.70
C VAL A 21 15.05 1.64 0.28
N LEU A 22 15.78 0.65 -0.22
CA LEU A 22 15.20 -0.65 -0.59
C LEU A 22 14.75 -1.45 0.63
N GLU A 23 15.52 -1.46 1.72
CA GLU A 23 15.14 -2.11 2.99
C GLU A 23 13.87 -1.51 3.59
N GLN A 24 13.73 -0.19 3.55
CA GLN A 24 12.53 0.51 3.99
C GLN A 24 11.31 0.12 3.14
N GLN A 25 11.45 0.13 1.81
CA GLN A 25 10.39 -0.30 0.90
C GLN A 25 10.00 -1.76 1.15
N ASN A 26 10.98 -2.65 1.30
CA ASN A 26 10.73 -4.06 1.59
C ASN A 26 9.94 -4.22 2.90
N THR A 27 10.34 -3.49 3.95
CA THR A 27 9.62 -3.49 5.24
C THR A 27 8.16 -3.01 5.09
N LEU A 28 7.92 -1.97 4.30
CA LEU A 28 6.56 -1.47 4.03
C LEU A 28 5.73 -2.50 3.27
N LEU A 29 6.30 -3.12 2.23
CA LEU A 29 5.66 -4.15 1.43
C LEU A 29 5.32 -5.38 2.28
N LEU A 30 6.24 -5.85 3.12
CA LEU A 30 5.99 -6.98 4.02
C LEU A 30 4.84 -6.69 4.99
N ARG A 31 4.75 -5.46 5.52
CA ARG A 31 3.62 -5.04 6.36
C ARG A 31 2.31 -5.03 5.58
N GLN A 32 2.32 -4.57 4.32
CA GLN A 32 1.14 -4.58 3.47
C GLN A 32 0.69 -6.00 3.14
N ILE A 33 1.63 -6.89 2.80
CA ILE A 33 1.37 -8.31 2.58
C ILE A 33 0.77 -8.95 3.84
N ALA A 34 1.32 -8.68 5.02
CA ALA A 34 0.78 -9.20 6.28
C ALA A 34 -0.67 -8.76 6.51
N LYS A 35 -0.99 -7.49 6.25
CA LYS A 35 -2.38 -6.99 6.32
C LYS A 35 -3.29 -7.66 5.31
N LEU A 36 -2.83 -7.83 4.07
CA LEU A 36 -3.62 -8.48 3.02
C LEU A 36 -3.79 -9.99 3.24
N HIS A 37 -2.97 -10.62 4.08
CA HIS A 37 -3.20 -12.01 4.51
C HIS A 37 -4.16 -12.12 5.69
N ASP A 38 -4.47 -11.02 6.39
CA ASP A 38 -5.48 -11.01 7.44
C ASP A 38 -6.89 -11.05 6.80
N PRO A 39 -7.67 -12.14 7.01
CA PRO A 39 -8.99 -12.27 6.41
C PRO A 39 -9.94 -11.14 6.81
N SER A 40 -9.82 -10.62 8.04
CA SER A 40 -10.67 -9.54 8.52
C SER A 40 -10.40 -8.22 7.80
N TYR A 41 -9.12 -7.95 7.52
CA TYR A 41 -8.70 -6.78 6.76
C TYR A 41 -9.10 -6.88 5.29
N LEU A 42 -8.96 -8.06 4.67
CA LEU A 42 -9.45 -8.30 3.31
C LEU A 42 -10.97 -8.13 3.22
N GLU A 43 -11.72 -8.65 4.19
CA GLU A 43 -13.18 -8.52 4.21
C GLU A 43 -13.58 -7.06 4.31
N LEU A 44 -12.91 -6.28 5.16
CA LEU A 44 -13.11 -4.83 5.27
C LEU A 44 -12.83 -4.11 3.94
N LEU A 45 -11.74 -4.45 3.26
CA LEU A 45 -11.40 -3.88 1.95
C LEU A 45 -12.44 -4.26 0.89
N ALA A 46 -12.89 -5.52 0.86
CA ALA A 46 -13.93 -5.99 -0.06
C ALA A 46 -15.27 -5.26 0.17
N ARG A 47 -15.65 -5.02 1.42
CA ARG A 47 -16.85 -4.23 1.73
C ARG A 47 -16.72 -2.78 1.27
N GLN A 48 -15.59 -2.14 1.58
CA GLN A 48 -15.38 -0.73 1.27
C GLN A 48 -15.21 -0.48 -0.23
N CYS A 49 -14.35 -1.23 -0.89
CA CYS A 49 -13.96 -0.98 -2.28
C CYS A 49 -14.90 -1.62 -3.30
N LEU A 50 -15.49 -2.77 -2.95
CA LEU A 50 -16.27 -3.58 -3.89
C LEU A 50 -17.74 -3.68 -3.50
N GLY A 51 -18.15 -3.10 -2.35
CA GLY A 51 -19.53 -3.20 -1.86
C GLY A 51 -19.97 -4.61 -1.53
N MET A 52 -19.03 -5.55 -1.35
CA MET A 52 -19.34 -6.94 -1.03
C MET A 52 -20.01 -7.04 0.34
N VAL A 53 -20.88 -8.04 0.51
CA VAL A 53 -21.56 -8.35 1.78
C VAL A 53 -21.61 -9.86 1.97
N ARG A 54 -21.80 -10.32 3.21
CA ARG A 54 -21.94 -11.75 3.49
C ARG A 54 -23.32 -12.25 3.05
N PRO A 55 -23.50 -13.56 2.84
CA PRO A 55 -24.81 -14.14 2.58
C PRO A 55 -25.81 -13.75 3.69
N GLY A 56 -26.94 -13.16 3.30
CA GLY A 56 -27.99 -12.67 4.21
C GLY A 56 -27.83 -11.22 4.68
N GLU A 57 -26.72 -10.56 4.37
CA GLU A 57 -26.54 -9.12 4.60
C GLU A 57 -27.06 -8.30 3.40
N ILE A 58 -27.53 -7.08 3.66
CA ILE A 58 -27.98 -6.12 2.63
C ILE A 58 -27.18 -4.83 2.80
N SER A 59 -26.52 -4.39 1.71
CA SER A 59 -25.77 -3.13 1.70
C SER A 59 -26.68 -1.95 1.37
N PHE A 60 -26.51 -0.84 2.09
CA PHE A 60 -27.18 0.42 1.80
C PHE A 60 -26.16 1.45 1.35
N ILE A 61 -26.47 2.17 0.28
CA ILE A 61 -25.67 3.28 -0.23
C ILE A 61 -26.47 4.57 -0.16
N VAL A 62 -25.81 5.66 0.24
CA VAL A 62 -26.43 6.98 0.30
C VAL A 62 -26.38 7.60 -1.09
N VAL A 63 -27.55 7.82 -1.68
CA VAL A 63 -27.67 8.52 -2.98
C VAL A 63 -28.10 9.97 -2.70
N PRO A 64 -27.29 10.98 -3.08
CA PRO A 64 -27.69 12.38 -2.94
C PRO A 64 -28.90 12.68 -3.86
N LYS A 65 -29.77 13.62 -3.44
CA LYS A 65 -30.96 14.01 -4.23
C LYS A 65 -30.53 14.46 -5.63
N GLY A 66 -31.08 13.81 -6.65
CA GLY A 66 -30.80 14.09 -8.07
C GLY A 66 -29.50 13.47 -8.60
N GLY A 67 -28.78 12.68 -7.79
CA GLY A 67 -27.52 12.03 -8.18
C GLY A 67 -27.65 10.53 -8.44
N GLN A 68 -26.53 9.94 -8.85
CA GLN A 68 -26.36 8.49 -8.97
C GLN A 68 -25.58 7.95 -7.77
N ALA A 69 -25.84 6.68 -7.45
CA ALA A 69 -25.05 5.88 -6.53
C ALA A 69 -23.57 5.87 -6.96
N GLN A 70 -22.69 6.45 -6.15
CA GLN A 70 -21.25 6.39 -6.39
C GLN A 70 -20.65 5.23 -5.58
N PRO A 71 -19.89 4.32 -6.21
CA PRO A 71 -19.12 3.33 -5.46
C PRO A 71 -18.05 4.06 -4.64
N ALA A 72 -17.78 3.55 -3.43
CA ALA A 72 -16.69 4.06 -2.62
C ALA A 72 -15.35 3.85 -3.36
N THR A 73 -14.56 4.92 -3.47
CA THR A 73 -13.31 4.89 -4.22
C THR A 73 -12.18 4.34 -3.35
N CYS A 74 -11.62 3.23 -3.80
CA CYS A 74 -10.29 2.75 -3.48
C CYS A 74 -9.45 2.82 -4.78
#